data_AF-A0A1E7F2L4-F1
#
_entry.id   AF-A0A1E7F2L4-F1
#
_cell.length_a   1.000
_cell.length_b   1.000
_cell.length_c   1.000
_cell.angle_alpha   90.00
_cell.angle_beta   90.00
_cell.angle_gamma   90.00
#
_symmetry.space_group_name_H-M   'P 1'
#
loop_
_entity.id
_entity.type
_entity.pdbx_description
1 polymer ?
#
loop_
_entity_poly.entity_id
_entity_poly.type
_entity_poly.pdbx_seq_one_letter_code
_entity_poly.pdbx_strand_id
1 'polypeptide(L)'
;MVSKKASTKTPEPWGQSEAKKHLSLLLKDDTGGIAAMAVEDVHNLSSLFQPYDIKKFRGYLTTLKNSIAKKKAPTEKPPAWGKSEAKKHLNVLLENDTGGIAAMAVEDVHNLSPLFQPYDIKKFRGYLTTLKNSIAKKKAPTEKPPAWGKSDARKHLHKLLVNNTGGIADMAVKDIHNLSTLFQPYDIKKFTGYLKTLKISIANANLPKPPPWGTSIAKQTLKLLLESDTDREIHSMDAAAVQMLSSFFEDYSQTNFKTNLKNLKESIRTEKAAVKSDEEFLLRDKVIVESKEMYYPPWEKSEAKRLLRKDVQDKKHEHIKPKQLRETRPEYMMFTGKVFGKHIYQEELSQGQRSYWMHRKKLKQEAKKKAKEKQHQKYSASKR
;
A
#
# COMPACT_ATOMS: atom_id res chain seq x y z
N MET A 1 94.14 11.19 -11.24
CA MET A 1 92.87 11.95 -11.24
C MET A 1 93.11 13.31 -11.89
N VAL A 2 92.79 13.45 -13.18
CA VAL A 2 92.83 14.73 -13.90
C VAL A 2 91.38 15.18 -14.06
N SER A 3 90.95 16.09 -13.19
CA SER A 3 89.64 16.72 -13.27
C SER A 3 89.66 17.67 -14.48
N LYS A 4 89.10 17.22 -15.61
CA LYS A 4 88.90 18.06 -16.80
C LYS A 4 87.94 19.19 -16.40
N LYS A 5 88.48 20.39 -16.16
CA LYS A 5 87.71 21.63 -16.06
C LYS A 5 86.92 21.79 -17.36
N ALA A 6 85.62 21.51 -17.30
CA ALA A 6 84.70 21.77 -18.39
C ALA A 6 84.73 23.27 -18.67
N SER A 7 85.09 23.63 -19.91
CA SER A 7 85.03 24.99 -20.42
C SER A 7 83.62 25.55 -20.18
N THR A 8 83.50 26.53 -19.27
CA THR A 8 82.26 27.25 -18.94
C THR A 8 81.86 28.18 -20.08
N LYS A 9 81.65 27.64 -21.27
CA LYS A 9 80.97 28.36 -22.35
C LYS A 9 79.50 28.42 -21.97
N THR A 10 78.99 29.63 -21.77
CA THR A 10 77.56 29.88 -21.62
C THR A 10 76.81 29.13 -22.73
N PRO A 11 75.81 28.30 -22.40
CA PRO A 11 75.10 27.53 -23.41
C PRO A 11 74.36 28.45 -24.37
N GLU A 12 74.23 28.00 -25.62
CA GLU A 12 73.46 28.74 -26.62
C GLU A 12 72.00 28.95 -26.16
N PRO A 13 71.36 30.06 -26.55
CA PRO A 13 69.95 30.28 -26.28
C PRO A 13 69.09 29.09 -26.77
N TRP A 14 68.25 28.55 -25.88
CA TRP A 14 67.46 27.34 -26.14
C TRP A 14 66.70 27.36 -27.48
N GLY A 15 66.17 28.53 -27.86
CA GLY A 15 65.35 28.71 -29.05
C GLY A 15 65.99 28.21 -30.36
N GLN A 16 67.32 28.35 -30.48
CA GLN A 16 68.11 28.02 -31.67
C GLN A 16 69.13 26.89 -31.44
N SER A 17 69.29 26.45 -30.20
CA SER A 17 70.27 25.42 -29.81
C SER A 17 70.08 24.07 -30.54
N GLU A 18 71.20 23.39 -30.78
CA GLU A 18 71.21 21.99 -31.24
C GLU A 18 70.53 21.06 -30.23
N ALA A 19 70.60 21.39 -28.93
CA ALA A 19 69.90 20.67 -27.86
C ALA A 19 68.38 20.62 -28.10
N LYS A 20 67.75 21.73 -28.46
CA LYS A 20 66.31 21.76 -28.76
C LYS A 20 65.97 20.94 -30.01
N LYS A 21 66.79 21.01 -31.06
CA LYS A 21 66.58 20.24 -32.29
C LYS A 21 66.66 18.74 -32.01
N HIS A 22 67.69 18.32 -31.28
CA HIS A 22 67.91 16.93 -30.89
C HIS A 22 66.78 16.40 -30.00
N LEU A 23 66.39 17.16 -28.97
CA LEU A 23 65.27 16.78 -28.11
C LEU A 23 63.93 16.72 -28.87
N SER A 24 63.72 17.62 -29.83
CA SER A 24 62.53 17.58 -30.68
C SER A 24 62.50 16.36 -31.60
N LEU A 25 63.64 15.85 -32.04
CA LEU A 25 63.72 14.64 -32.85
C LEU A 25 63.39 13.41 -31.99
N LEU A 26 64.04 13.30 -30.84
CA LEU A 26 63.83 12.24 -29.85
C LEU A 26 62.36 12.13 -29.41
N LEU A 27 61.68 13.27 -29.19
CA LEU A 27 60.26 13.30 -28.82
C LEU A 27 59.30 13.00 -29.99
N LYS A 28 59.74 13.15 -31.25
CA LYS A 28 58.92 12.80 -32.42
C LYS A 28 59.00 11.31 -32.72
N ASP A 29 60.17 10.73 -32.56
CA ASP A 29 60.44 9.35 -32.94
C ASP A 29 59.92 8.33 -31.91
N ASP A 30 59.57 8.76 -30.68
CA ASP A 30 58.89 8.10 -29.53
C ASP A 30 59.10 6.59 -29.29
N THR A 31 60.05 5.98 -29.98
CA THR A 31 60.39 4.55 -29.96
C THR A 31 61.17 4.20 -28.70
N GLY A 32 61.74 5.21 -28.02
CA GLY A 32 62.49 5.06 -26.78
C GLY A 32 61.76 5.44 -25.49
N GLY A 33 60.46 5.76 -25.53
CA GLY A 33 59.69 6.10 -24.31
C GLY A 33 60.13 7.41 -23.61
N ILE A 34 60.88 8.28 -24.30
CA ILE A 34 61.41 9.55 -23.78
C ILE A 34 60.27 10.47 -23.29
N ALA A 35 59.08 10.33 -23.87
CA ALA A 35 57.89 11.04 -23.40
C ALA A 35 57.49 10.69 -21.96
N ALA A 36 57.81 9.48 -21.47
CA ALA A 36 57.50 8.98 -20.14
C ALA A 36 58.67 9.06 -19.13
N MET A 37 59.90 9.30 -19.59
CA MET A 37 61.08 9.39 -18.72
C MET A 37 61.03 10.58 -17.77
N ALA A 38 61.65 10.43 -16.59
CA ALA A 38 61.85 11.52 -15.65
C ALA A 38 62.76 12.59 -16.28
N VAL A 39 62.58 13.86 -15.90
CA VAL A 39 63.29 14.97 -16.56
C VAL A 39 64.80 14.89 -16.31
N GLU A 40 65.19 14.36 -15.15
CA GLU A 40 66.56 14.12 -14.74
C GLU A 40 67.23 13.09 -15.68
N ASP A 41 66.53 12.02 -16.03
CA ASP A 41 67.03 10.99 -16.94
C ASP A 41 67.16 11.55 -18.37
N VAL A 42 66.17 12.32 -18.82
CA VAL A 42 66.22 12.96 -20.14
C VAL A 42 67.34 13.99 -20.22
N HIS A 43 67.58 14.75 -19.15
CA HIS A 43 68.66 15.74 -19.07
C HIS A 43 70.05 15.07 -19.09
N ASN A 44 70.18 13.89 -18.51
CA ASN A 44 71.42 13.10 -18.53
C ASN A 44 71.62 12.26 -19.78
N LEU A 45 70.60 12.11 -20.62
CA LEU A 45 70.63 11.28 -21.83
C LEU A 45 71.64 11.77 -22.88
N SER A 46 71.95 13.07 -22.89
CA SER A 46 72.86 13.68 -23.86
C SER A 46 73.68 14.80 -23.25
N SER A 47 74.97 14.84 -23.58
CA SER A 47 75.87 15.94 -23.21
C SER A 47 75.43 17.29 -23.79
N LEU A 48 74.51 17.31 -24.77
CA LEU A 48 73.91 18.54 -25.30
C LEU A 48 72.93 19.21 -24.32
N PHE A 49 72.35 18.45 -23.38
CA PHE A 49 71.37 18.96 -22.43
C PHE A 49 72.00 19.44 -21.12
N GLN A 50 73.09 18.78 -20.70
CA GLN A 50 73.80 19.06 -19.45
C GLN A 50 74.25 20.52 -19.24
N PRO A 51 74.61 21.31 -20.28
CA PRO A 51 74.93 22.72 -20.13
C PRO A 51 73.75 23.60 -19.65
N TYR A 52 72.51 23.13 -19.79
CA TYR A 52 71.32 23.86 -19.34
C TYR A 52 71.01 23.53 -17.88
N ASP A 53 70.71 24.55 -17.07
CA ASP A 53 70.18 24.36 -15.72
C ASP A 53 68.93 23.46 -15.74
N ILE A 54 68.89 22.47 -14.87
CA ILE A 54 67.85 21.43 -14.89
C ILE A 54 66.44 21.98 -14.66
N LYS A 55 66.29 23.05 -13.85
CA LYS A 55 64.99 23.69 -13.62
C LYS A 55 64.50 24.38 -14.90
N LYS A 56 65.40 25.08 -15.60
CA LYS A 56 65.09 25.68 -16.92
C LYS A 56 64.81 24.61 -17.98
N PHE A 57 65.60 23.54 -18.01
CA PHE A 57 65.42 22.41 -18.93
C PHE A 57 64.05 21.73 -18.75
N ARG A 58 63.57 21.57 -17.51
CA ARG A 58 62.21 21.06 -17.24
C ARG A 58 61.13 21.91 -17.90
N GLY A 59 61.25 23.24 -17.84
CA GLY A 59 60.34 24.15 -18.53
C GLY A 59 60.39 23.98 -20.06
N TYR A 60 61.59 23.83 -20.61
CA TYR A 60 61.78 23.59 -22.05
C TYR A 60 61.20 22.26 -22.51
N LEU A 61 61.47 21.16 -21.80
CA LEU A 61 60.94 19.84 -22.09
C LEU A 61 59.40 19.83 -22.06
N THR A 62 58.80 20.46 -21.04
CA THR A 62 57.34 20.56 -20.91
C THR A 62 56.73 21.34 -22.08
N THR A 63 57.34 22.48 -22.44
CA THR A 63 56.89 23.30 -23.56
C THR A 63 56.96 22.54 -24.88
N LEU A 64 58.04 21.77 -25.08
CA LEU A 64 58.26 21.00 -26.30
C LEU A 64 57.33 19.79 -26.41
N LYS A 65 57.10 19.05 -25.31
CA LYS A 65 56.08 17.98 -25.23
C LYS A 65 54.70 18.52 -25.60
N ASN A 66 54.31 19.67 -25.03
CA ASN A 66 53.04 20.32 -25.33
C ASN A 66 52.94 20.79 -26.80
N SER A 67 54.03 21.30 -27.38
CA SER A 67 54.06 21.73 -28.78
C SER A 67 53.94 20.55 -29.74
N ILE A 68 54.63 19.44 -29.47
CA ILE A 68 54.57 18.22 -30.29
C ILE A 68 53.20 17.56 -30.15
N ALA A 69 52.64 17.45 -28.94
CA ALA A 69 51.29 16.94 -28.71
C ALA A 69 50.23 17.77 -29.46
N LYS A 70 50.35 19.11 -29.47
CA LYS A 70 49.47 19.99 -30.26
C LYS A 70 49.60 19.78 -31.77
N LYS A 71 50.78 19.43 -32.28
CA LYS A 71 51.01 19.14 -33.71
C LYS A 71 50.59 17.72 -34.11
N LYS A 72 50.62 16.76 -33.19
CA LYS A 72 50.19 15.36 -33.39
C LYS A 72 48.69 15.17 -33.19
N ALA A 73 47.98 16.19 -32.68
CA ALA A 73 46.53 16.22 -32.65
C ALA A 73 46.01 16.14 -34.10
N PRO A 74 45.15 15.14 -34.43
CA PRO A 74 44.53 15.05 -35.74
C PRO A 74 43.84 16.37 -36.07
N THR A 75 44.19 16.97 -37.19
CA THR A 75 43.55 18.20 -37.72
C THR A 75 42.10 17.95 -38.18
N GLU A 76 41.64 16.70 -38.14
CA GLU A 76 40.26 16.34 -38.38
C GLU A 76 39.46 16.46 -37.08
N LYS A 77 38.43 17.33 -37.12
CA LYS A 77 37.44 17.42 -36.04
C LYS A 77 36.94 16.00 -35.74
N PRO A 78 36.90 15.57 -34.47
CA PRO A 78 36.45 14.24 -34.13
C PRO A 78 35.01 14.01 -34.64
N PRO A 79 34.65 12.77 -35.01
CA PRO A 79 33.29 12.44 -35.39
C PRO A 79 32.29 12.86 -34.31
N ALA A 80 31.08 13.24 -34.73
CA ALA A 80 30.01 13.58 -33.80
C ALA A 80 29.79 12.43 -32.79
N TRP A 81 29.83 12.76 -31.49
CA TRP A 81 29.82 11.78 -30.39
C TRP A 81 28.74 10.70 -30.53
N GLY A 82 27.53 11.09 -30.94
CA GLY A 82 26.37 10.20 -31.04
C GLY A 82 26.58 8.96 -31.92
N LYS A 83 27.44 9.05 -32.95
CA LYS A 83 27.74 7.98 -33.91
C LYS A 83 29.21 7.52 -33.85
N SER A 84 29.97 8.00 -32.88
CA SER A 84 31.40 7.72 -32.76
C SER A 84 31.69 6.31 -32.24
N GLU A 85 32.81 5.73 -32.66
CA GLU A 85 33.35 4.50 -32.08
C GLU A 85 33.72 4.69 -30.60
N ALA A 86 34.14 5.90 -30.21
CA ALA A 86 34.39 6.28 -28.83
C ALA A 86 33.15 6.06 -27.93
N LYS A 87 31.97 6.50 -28.36
CA LYS A 87 30.73 6.27 -27.61
C LYS A 87 30.40 4.78 -27.49
N LYS A 88 30.55 4.01 -28.57
CA LYS A 88 30.30 2.56 -28.56
C LYS A 88 31.24 1.85 -27.58
N HIS A 89 32.54 2.17 -27.64
CA HIS A 89 33.55 1.62 -26.75
C HIS A 89 33.27 1.95 -25.29
N LEU A 90 32.95 3.21 -24.98
CA LEU A 90 32.62 3.63 -23.62
C LEU A 90 31.34 2.96 -23.09
N ASN A 91 30.33 2.74 -23.95
CA ASN A 91 29.11 2.04 -23.57
C ASN A 91 29.40 0.59 -23.18
N VAL A 92 30.25 -0.12 -23.94
CA VAL A 92 30.67 -1.50 -23.62
C VAL A 92 31.42 -1.55 -22.29
N LEU A 93 32.35 -0.62 -22.05
CA LEU A 93 33.10 -0.52 -20.80
C LEU A 93 32.20 -0.31 -19.58
N LEU A 94 31.16 0.53 -19.70
CA LEU A 94 30.23 0.82 -18.61
C LEU A 94 29.14 -0.26 -18.43
N GLU A 95 28.73 -0.95 -19.49
CA GLU A 95 27.77 -2.05 -19.40
C GLU A 95 28.41 -3.24 -18.67
N ASN A 96 29.67 -3.55 -19.00
CA ASN A 96 30.47 -4.64 -18.45
C ASN A 96 31.39 -4.19 -17.30
N ASP A 97 30.95 -3.26 -16.44
CA ASP A 97 31.71 -2.57 -15.38
C ASP A 97 32.41 -3.49 -14.36
N THR A 98 33.35 -4.28 -14.83
CA THR A 98 34.15 -5.29 -14.13
C THR A 98 35.40 -4.65 -13.51
N GLY A 99 35.79 -3.47 -14.00
CA GLY A 99 36.94 -2.70 -13.53
C GLY A 99 36.61 -1.46 -12.69
N GLY A 100 35.34 -1.25 -12.30
CA GLY A 100 34.94 -0.06 -11.53
C GLY A 100 35.07 1.26 -12.30
N ILE A 101 34.96 1.21 -13.63
CA ILE A 101 34.97 2.37 -14.54
C ILE A 101 33.84 3.34 -14.18
N ALA A 102 32.72 2.85 -13.66
CA ALA A 102 31.66 3.71 -13.16
C ALA A 102 32.09 4.59 -11.97
N ALA A 103 33.11 4.19 -11.20
CA ALA A 103 33.63 4.92 -10.05
C ALA A 103 34.91 5.74 -10.36
N MET A 104 35.59 5.47 -11.48
CA MET A 104 36.81 6.19 -11.87
C MET A 104 36.57 7.69 -12.13
N ALA A 105 37.60 8.50 -11.90
CA ALA A 105 37.61 9.92 -12.25
C ALA A 105 37.53 10.09 -13.78
N VAL A 106 36.95 11.20 -14.25
CA VAL A 106 36.71 11.39 -15.69
C VAL A 106 38.01 11.48 -16.48
N GLU A 107 39.04 12.04 -15.86
CA GLU A 107 40.38 12.22 -16.41
C GLU A 107 41.02 10.85 -16.69
N ASP A 108 40.90 9.93 -15.74
CA ASP A 108 41.41 8.56 -15.90
C ASP A 108 40.66 7.85 -17.02
N VAL A 109 39.32 7.91 -17.02
CA VAL A 109 38.48 7.28 -18.05
C VAL A 109 38.78 7.85 -19.44
N HIS A 110 39.02 9.16 -19.55
CA HIS A 110 39.40 9.80 -20.81
C HIS A 110 40.75 9.28 -21.31
N ASN A 111 41.70 9.06 -20.39
CA ASN A 111 43.04 8.53 -20.70
C ASN A 111 43.09 7.01 -20.95
N LEU A 112 42.05 6.25 -20.60
CA LEU A 112 42.01 4.80 -20.81
C LEU A 112 42.07 4.38 -22.29
N SER A 113 41.64 5.23 -23.22
CA SER A 113 41.59 4.88 -24.64
C SER A 113 41.98 6.04 -25.55
N PRO A 114 42.84 5.81 -26.57
CA PRO A 114 43.13 6.81 -27.60
C PRO A 114 41.88 7.30 -28.34
N LEU A 115 40.77 6.54 -28.34
CA LEU A 115 39.52 6.95 -28.98
C LEU A 115 38.82 8.12 -28.26
N PHE A 116 39.12 8.34 -26.97
CA PHE A 116 38.50 9.40 -26.18
C PHE A 116 39.28 10.72 -26.26
N GLN A 117 40.60 10.63 -26.46
CA GLN A 117 41.53 11.76 -26.48
C GLN A 117 41.20 12.87 -27.49
N PRO A 118 40.63 12.58 -28.69
CA PRO A 118 40.20 13.63 -29.61
C PRO A 118 39.06 14.52 -29.09
N TYR A 119 38.32 14.08 -28.06
CA TYR A 119 37.24 14.85 -27.47
C TYR A 119 37.74 15.73 -26.33
N ASP A 120 37.34 17.01 -26.35
CA ASP A 120 37.57 17.93 -25.22
C ASP A 120 37.05 17.33 -23.90
N ILE A 121 37.88 17.36 -22.86
CA ILE A 121 37.60 16.69 -21.60
C ILE A 121 36.34 17.23 -20.90
N LYS A 122 36.03 18.53 -21.03
CA LYS A 122 34.81 19.11 -20.45
C LYS A 122 33.57 18.56 -21.15
N LYS A 123 33.61 18.44 -22.48
CA LYS A 123 32.53 17.80 -23.25
C LYS A 123 32.42 16.30 -22.94
N PHE A 124 33.56 15.61 -22.85
CA PHE A 124 33.61 14.18 -22.53
C PHE A 124 32.99 13.88 -21.15
N ARG A 125 33.22 14.74 -20.14
CA ARG A 125 32.54 14.65 -18.84
C ARG A 125 31.01 14.63 -18.97
N GLY A 126 30.45 15.52 -19.79
CA GLY A 126 29.00 15.54 -20.06
C GLY A 126 28.50 14.24 -20.69
N TYR A 127 29.27 13.69 -21.64
CA TYR A 127 28.95 12.43 -22.30
C TYR A 127 29.00 11.23 -21.34
N LEU A 128 30.04 11.16 -20.51
CA LEU A 128 30.22 10.10 -19.51
C LEU A 128 29.06 10.10 -18.51
N THR A 129 28.69 11.26 -17.96
CA THR A 129 27.56 11.39 -17.03
C THR A 129 26.25 10.94 -17.67
N THR A 130 26.00 11.34 -18.92
CA THR A 130 24.77 10.96 -19.65
C THR A 130 24.70 9.45 -19.86
N LEU A 131 25.81 8.81 -20.23
CA LEU A 131 25.87 7.36 -20.41
C LEU A 131 25.72 6.59 -19.09
N LYS A 132 26.41 7.01 -18.01
CA LYS A 132 26.24 6.42 -16.67
C LYS A 132 24.76 6.44 -16.24
N ASN A 133 24.08 7.57 -16.43
CA ASN A 133 22.65 7.70 -16.13
C ASN A 133 21.77 6.80 -17.01
N SER A 134 22.09 6.69 -18.31
CA SER A 134 21.35 5.83 -19.23
C SER A 134 21.49 4.35 -18.87
N ILE A 135 22.69 3.90 -18.52
CA ILE A 135 22.98 2.51 -18.14
C ILE A 135 22.36 2.19 -16.78
N ALA A 136 22.45 3.11 -15.80
CA ALA A 136 21.76 2.96 -14.52
C ALA A 136 20.24 2.81 -14.71
N LYS A 137 19.65 3.55 -15.66
CA LYS A 137 18.23 3.45 -16.03
C LYS A 137 17.90 2.13 -16.75
N LYS A 138 18.80 1.58 -17.56
CA LYS A 138 18.64 0.26 -18.22
C LYS A 138 18.79 -0.91 -17.22
N LYS A 139 19.72 -0.80 -16.26
CA LYS A 139 19.96 -1.82 -15.22
C LYS A 139 18.90 -1.78 -14.12
N ALA A 140 18.15 -0.68 -13.99
CA ALA A 140 16.98 -0.66 -13.12
C ALA A 140 15.98 -1.73 -13.61
N PRO A 141 15.53 -2.65 -12.72
CA PRO A 141 14.61 -3.72 -13.11
C PRO A 141 13.37 -3.12 -13.79
N THR A 142 13.14 -3.53 -15.04
CA THR A 142 12.06 -3.04 -15.91
C THR A 142 10.68 -3.50 -15.47
N GLU A 143 10.60 -4.34 -14.44
CA GLU A 143 9.34 -4.68 -13.80
C GLU A 143 8.91 -3.52 -12.90
N LYS A 144 7.82 -2.85 -13.30
CA LYS A 144 7.15 -1.89 -12.44
C LYS A 144 6.96 -2.54 -11.06
N PRO A 145 7.38 -1.88 -9.97
CA PRO A 145 7.27 -2.47 -8.66
C PRO A 145 5.81 -2.82 -8.36
N PRO A 146 5.54 -3.89 -7.60
CA PRO A 146 4.19 -4.22 -7.18
C PRO A 146 3.50 -3.04 -6.53
N ALA A 147 2.18 -2.93 -6.71
CA ALA A 147 1.39 -1.88 -6.08
C ALA A 147 1.65 -1.83 -4.56
N TRP A 148 2.05 -0.66 -4.05
CA TRP A 148 2.51 -0.46 -2.67
C TRP A 148 1.55 -1.04 -1.61
N GLY A 149 0.25 -0.97 -1.85
CA GLY A 149 -0.77 -1.45 -0.90
C GLY A 149 -0.63 -2.91 -0.48
N LYS A 150 -0.09 -3.78 -1.35
CA LYS A 150 0.03 -5.22 -1.11
C LYS A 150 1.47 -5.73 -1.21
N SER A 151 2.45 -4.84 -1.38
CA SER A 151 3.84 -5.23 -1.59
C SER A 151 4.52 -5.71 -0.31
N ASP A 152 5.50 -6.59 -0.47
CA ASP A 152 6.32 -7.04 0.66
C ASP A 152 7.19 -5.92 1.21
N ALA A 153 7.54 -4.92 0.38
CA ALA A 153 8.16 -3.68 0.81
C ALA A 153 7.32 -2.96 1.89
N ARG A 154 6.01 -2.80 1.68
CA ARG A 154 5.13 -2.18 2.69
C ARG A 154 5.08 -2.99 3.98
N LYS A 155 4.97 -4.33 3.89
CA LYS A 155 4.93 -5.21 5.06
C LYS A 155 6.24 -5.12 5.86
N HIS A 156 7.38 -5.13 5.15
CA HIS A 156 8.70 -5.02 5.74
C HIS A 156 8.89 -3.67 6.43
N LEU A 157 8.55 -2.56 5.77
CA LEU A 157 8.63 -1.22 6.36
C LEU A 157 7.71 -1.08 7.60
N HIS A 158 6.50 -1.64 7.54
CA HIS A 158 5.59 -1.64 8.68
C HIS A 158 6.19 -2.39 9.88
N LYS A 159 6.80 -3.56 9.65
CA LYS A 159 7.47 -4.34 10.70
C LYS A 159 8.63 -3.56 11.33
N LEU A 160 9.44 -2.89 10.52
CA LEU A 160 10.56 -2.07 11.01
C LEU A 160 10.07 -0.89 11.88
N LEU A 161 9.02 -0.20 11.43
CA LEU A 161 8.45 0.94 12.16
C LEU A 161 7.78 0.53 13.47
N VAL A 162 7.01 -0.57 13.48
CA VAL A 162 6.34 -1.07 14.70
C VAL A 162 7.36 -1.53 15.74
N ASN A 163 8.43 -2.20 15.31
CA ASN A 163 9.48 -2.67 16.22
C ASN A 163 10.53 -1.60 16.55
N ASN A 164 10.40 -0.39 15.98
CA ASN A 164 11.41 0.67 15.99
C ASN A 164 12.85 0.16 15.78
N THR A 165 13.04 -0.81 14.88
CA THR A 165 14.33 -1.50 14.73
C THR A 165 15.39 -0.51 14.25
N GLY A 166 16.41 -0.28 15.09
CA GLY A 166 17.53 0.62 14.75
C GLY A 166 17.19 2.11 14.71
N GLY A 167 16.15 2.56 15.44
CA GLY A 167 15.79 3.99 15.47
C GLY A 167 15.23 4.50 14.15
N ILE A 168 14.64 3.61 13.35
CA ILE A 168 14.13 3.93 12.01
C ILE A 168 13.04 5.00 12.02
N ALA A 169 12.36 5.22 13.16
CA ALA A 169 11.39 6.29 13.31
C ALA A 169 12.00 7.69 13.07
N ASP A 170 13.26 7.89 13.48
CA ASP A 170 13.96 9.18 13.45
C ASP A 170 14.92 9.31 12.27
N MET A 171 15.15 8.22 11.53
CA MET A 171 16.06 8.16 10.40
C MET A 171 15.54 8.99 9.21
N ALA A 172 16.46 9.60 8.44
CA ALA A 172 16.10 10.35 7.25
C ALA A 172 15.51 9.41 6.17
N VAL A 173 14.55 9.90 5.39
CA VAL A 173 13.79 9.08 4.42
C VAL A 173 14.70 8.42 3.39
N LYS A 174 15.78 9.10 2.98
CA LYS A 174 16.75 8.57 2.01
C LYS A 174 17.51 7.38 2.58
N ASP A 175 17.87 7.43 3.85
CA ASP A 175 18.58 6.33 4.50
C ASP A 175 17.65 5.14 4.65
N ILE A 176 16.40 5.37 5.10
CA ILE A 176 15.36 4.34 5.16
C ILE A 176 15.14 3.67 3.80
N HIS A 177 15.07 4.45 2.72
CA HIS A 177 14.90 3.93 1.35
C HIS A 177 16.08 3.06 0.90
N ASN A 178 17.29 3.36 1.38
CA ASN A 178 18.49 2.59 1.07
C ASN A 178 18.72 1.37 1.99
N LEU A 179 18.03 1.29 3.14
CA LEU A 179 18.18 0.18 4.09
C LEU A 179 17.82 -1.19 3.51
N SER A 180 16.96 -1.25 2.49
CA SER A 180 16.48 -2.50 1.92
C SER A 180 16.34 -2.42 0.40
N THR A 181 16.80 -3.45 -0.28
CA THR A 181 16.61 -3.64 -1.72
C THR A 181 15.13 -3.73 -2.11
N LEU A 182 14.23 -4.03 -1.17
CA LEU A 182 12.79 -4.03 -1.40
C LEU A 182 12.21 -2.61 -1.60
N PHE A 183 12.88 -1.57 -1.10
CA PHE A 183 12.40 -0.18 -1.20
C PHE A 183 12.92 0.52 -2.46
N GLN A 184 14.13 0.16 -2.89
CA GLN A 184 14.83 0.79 -4.02
C GLN A 184 14.03 0.82 -5.35
N PRO A 185 13.19 -0.19 -5.69
CA PRO A 185 12.34 -0.14 -6.88
C PRO A 185 11.31 1.01 -6.87
N TYR A 186 10.97 1.56 -5.70
CA TYR A 186 10.04 2.68 -5.58
C TYR A 186 10.77 4.01 -5.70
N ASP A 187 10.24 4.92 -6.51
CA ASP A 187 10.73 6.30 -6.57
C ASP A 187 10.72 6.95 -5.18
N ILE A 188 11.81 7.64 -4.82
CA ILE A 188 11.99 8.20 -3.47
C ILE A 188 10.91 9.21 -3.11
N LYS A 189 10.39 10.01 -4.06
CA LYS A 189 9.32 10.98 -3.78
C LYS A 189 8.02 10.25 -3.43
N LYS A 190 7.69 9.18 -4.16
CA LYS A 190 6.54 8.33 -3.84
C LYS A 190 6.73 7.60 -2.50
N PHE A 191 7.92 7.08 -2.25
CA PHE A 191 8.26 6.39 -1.01
C PHE A 191 8.10 7.31 0.22
N THR A 192 8.49 8.57 0.14
CA THR A 192 8.25 9.57 1.20
C THR A 192 6.77 9.69 1.56
N GLY A 193 5.89 9.75 0.54
CA GLY A 193 4.44 9.77 0.75
C GLY A 193 3.96 8.51 1.44
N TYR A 194 4.42 7.34 0.99
CA TYR A 194 4.09 6.06 1.59
C TYR A 194 4.53 5.93 3.04
N LEU A 195 5.74 6.37 3.37
CA LEU A 195 6.28 6.37 4.73
C LEU A 195 5.43 7.26 5.64
N LYS A 196 5.06 8.47 5.19
CA LYS A 196 4.20 9.39 5.96
C LYS A 196 2.85 8.76 6.27
N THR A 197 2.18 8.19 5.26
CA THR A 197 0.89 7.51 5.47
C THR A 197 1.02 6.32 6.42
N LEU A 198 2.11 5.57 6.35
CA LEU A 198 2.34 4.41 7.21
C LEU A 198 2.61 4.81 8.66
N LYS A 199 3.42 5.86 8.90
CA LYS A 199 3.64 6.41 10.25
C LYS A 199 2.33 6.87 10.90
N ILE A 200 1.48 7.58 10.15
CA ILE A 200 0.15 7.99 10.62
C ILE A 200 -0.71 6.77 10.94
N SER A 201 -0.70 5.75 10.06
CA SER A 201 -1.46 4.52 10.30
C SER A 201 -1.03 3.76 11.55
N ILE A 202 0.28 3.73 11.85
CA ILE A 202 0.83 3.06 13.05
C ILE A 202 0.50 3.87 14.30
N ALA A 203 0.68 5.20 14.27
CA ALA A 203 0.29 6.08 15.38
C ALA A 203 -1.19 5.91 15.73
N ASN A 204 -2.07 5.86 14.73
CA ASN A 204 -3.50 5.65 14.92
C ASN A 204 -3.86 4.22 15.39
N ALA A 205 -3.04 3.21 15.07
CA ALA A 205 -3.29 1.84 15.52
C ALA A 205 -2.99 1.64 17.01
N ASN A 206 -2.11 2.46 17.59
CA ASN A 206 -1.76 2.42 19.01
C ASN A 206 -2.75 3.17 19.91
N LEU A 207 -3.64 3.99 19.33
CA LEU A 207 -4.73 4.59 20.09
C LEU A 207 -5.76 3.50 20.44
N PRO A 208 -6.29 3.48 21.68
CA PRO A 208 -7.37 2.58 22.04
C PRO A 208 -8.53 2.83 21.08
N LYS A 209 -8.90 1.82 20.31
CA LYS A 209 -10.01 1.94 19.37
C LYS A 209 -11.30 2.11 20.19
N PRO A 210 -12.20 3.02 19.79
CA PRO A 210 -13.50 3.11 20.43
C PRO A 210 -14.24 1.77 20.34
N PRO A 211 -15.16 1.50 21.27
CA PRO A 211 -16.06 0.36 21.15
C PRO A 211 -16.75 0.36 19.78
N PRO A 212 -17.07 -0.82 19.21
CA PRO A 212 -17.84 -0.90 17.97
C PRO A 212 -19.12 -0.07 18.06
N TRP A 213 -19.35 0.83 17.08
CA TRP A 213 -20.47 1.79 17.11
C TRP A 213 -21.81 1.13 17.42
N GLY A 214 -22.08 -0.04 16.83
CA GLY A 214 -23.35 -0.76 16.98
C GLY A 214 -23.73 -1.12 18.42
N THR A 215 -22.74 -1.33 19.29
CA THR A 215 -22.91 -1.71 20.71
C THR A 215 -22.39 -0.64 21.67
N SER A 216 -22.04 0.54 21.14
CA SER A 216 -21.45 1.62 21.93
C SER A 216 -22.49 2.37 22.76
N ILE A 217 -22.07 2.89 23.91
CA ILE A 217 -22.85 3.85 24.71
C ILE A 217 -23.13 5.10 23.86
N ALA A 218 -22.14 5.55 23.08
CA ALA A 218 -22.28 6.67 22.14
C ALA A 218 -23.51 6.54 21.21
N LYS A 219 -23.70 5.38 20.57
CA LYS A 219 -24.89 5.15 19.74
C LYS A 219 -26.18 5.20 20.54
N GLN A 220 -26.21 4.62 21.74
CA GLN A 220 -27.39 4.61 22.60
C GLN A 220 -27.76 6.02 23.05
N THR A 221 -26.79 6.79 23.54
CA THR A 221 -26.94 8.20 23.92
C THR A 221 -27.43 9.03 22.75
N LEU A 222 -26.82 8.89 21.57
CA LEU A 222 -27.23 9.63 20.38
C LEU A 222 -28.64 9.23 19.91
N LYS A 223 -29.00 7.94 19.99
CA LYS A 223 -30.35 7.47 19.66
C LYS A 223 -31.37 8.12 20.59
N LEU A 224 -31.13 8.10 21.91
CA LEU A 224 -31.99 8.73 22.90
C LEU A 224 -32.16 10.22 22.63
N LEU A 225 -31.07 10.96 22.40
CA LEU A 225 -31.10 12.39 22.07
C LEU A 225 -31.96 12.68 20.83
N LEU A 226 -31.80 11.89 19.75
CA LEU A 226 -32.56 12.06 18.51
C LEU A 226 -34.03 11.62 18.64
N GLU A 227 -34.35 10.71 19.55
CA GLU A 227 -35.72 10.27 19.82
C GLU A 227 -36.48 11.28 20.69
N SER A 228 -35.79 11.88 21.67
CA SER A 228 -36.33 12.91 22.56
C SER A 228 -36.36 14.31 21.93
N ASP A 229 -35.76 14.51 20.76
CA ASP A 229 -35.71 15.80 20.06
C ASP A 229 -37.08 16.15 19.43
N THR A 230 -38.00 16.64 20.26
CA THR A 230 -39.35 17.09 19.86
C THR A 230 -39.28 18.29 18.93
N ASP A 231 -38.31 19.18 19.17
CA ASP A 231 -38.21 20.49 18.52
C ASP A 231 -37.33 20.45 17.25
N ARG A 232 -36.76 19.27 16.95
CA ARG A 232 -35.88 19.00 15.80
C ARG A 232 -34.59 19.82 15.79
N GLU A 233 -34.15 20.30 16.95
CA GLU A 233 -32.91 21.08 17.08
C GLU A 233 -31.70 20.20 16.73
N ILE A 234 -31.59 19.03 17.36
CA ILE A 234 -30.50 18.06 17.17
C ILE A 234 -30.57 17.44 15.76
N HIS A 235 -31.78 17.24 15.23
CA HIS A 235 -31.98 16.80 13.85
C HIS A 235 -31.44 17.81 12.82
N SER A 236 -31.40 19.09 13.16
CA SER A 236 -30.94 20.17 12.26
C SER A 236 -29.45 20.51 12.43
N MET A 237 -28.84 20.16 13.57
CA MET A 237 -27.41 20.37 13.82
C MET A 237 -26.53 19.58 12.84
N ASP A 238 -25.37 20.17 12.52
CA ASP A 238 -24.32 19.48 11.77
C ASP A 238 -23.61 18.41 12.63
N ALA A 239 -22.85 17.54 11.99
CA ALA A 239 -22.20 16.44 12.68
C ALA A 239 -21.14 16.90 13.71
N ALA A 240 -20.50 18.06 13.50
CA ALA A 240 -19.47 18.55 14.40
C ALA A 240 -20.10 19.11 15.69
N ALA A 241 -21.17 19.88 15.54
CA ALA A 241 -21.95 20.41 16.65
C ALA A 241 -22.58 19.28 17.49
N VAL A 242 -23.16 18.27 16.85
CA VAL A 242 -23.70 17.09 17.56
C VAL A 242 -22.58 16.32 18.28
N GLN A 243 -21.40 16.20 17.66
CA GLN A 243 -20.27 15.50 18.27
C GLN A 243 -19.79 16.20 19.56
N MET A 244 -19.91 17.53 19.64
CA MET A 244 -19.55 18.30 20.83
C MET A 244 -20.57 18.19 21.98
N LEU A 245 -21.75 17.61 21.75
CA LEU A 245 -22.78 17.47 22.80
C LEU A 245 -22.42 16.45 23.88
N SER A 246 -21.48 15.54 23.62
CA SER A 246 -21.12 14.50 24.58
C SER A 246 -19.70 13.99 24.37
N SER A 247 -18.96 13.81 25.47
CA SER A 247 -17.62 13.21 25.46
C SER A 247 -17.61 11.78 24.92
N PHE A 248 -18.73 11.04 24.98
CA PHE A 248 -18.84 9.71 24.37
C PHE A 248 -18.68 9.73 22.84
N PHE A 249 -18.79 10.88 22.19
CA PHE A 249 -18.67 11.01 20.74
C PHE A 249 -17.23 11.33 20.29
N GLU A 250 -16.37 11.82 21.19
CA GLU A 250 -15.02 12.29 20.88
C GLU A 250 -14.10 11.18 20.37
N ASP A 251 -14.29 9.95 20.86
CA ASP A 251 -13.47 8.80 20.48
C ASP A 251 -13.67 8.35 19.01
N TYR A 252 -14.74 8.83 18.36
CA TYR A 252 -15.03 8.50 16.98
C TYR A 252 -14.50 9.59 16.04
N SER A 253 -13.71 9.21 15.04
CA SER A 253 -13.27 10.18 14.02
C SER A 253 -14.46 10.90 13.38
N GLN A 254 -14.31 12.18 13.09
CA GLN A 254 -15.38 13.03 12.55
C GLN A 254 -16.04 12.42 11.30
N THR A 255 -15.27 11.77 10.42
CA THR A 255 -15.78 11.08 9.23
C THR A 255 -16.68 9.90 9.58
N ASN A 256 -16.27 9.08 10.56
CA ASN A 256 -17.06 7.95 11.02
C ASN A 256 -18.31 8.42 11.76
N PHE A 257 -18.17 9.43 12.63
CA PHE A 257 -19.28 10.01 13.36
C PHE A 257 -20.34 10.61 12.42
N LYS A 258 -19.94 11.38 11.41
CA LYS A 258 -20.85 11.92 10.39
C LYS A 258 -21.66 10.82 9.67
N THR A 259 -20.99 9.74 9.28
CA THR A 259 -21.64 8.59 8.63
C THR A 259 -22.62 7.90 9.58
N ASN A 260 -22.18 7.68 10.82
CA ASN A 260 -22.98 7.05 11.88
C ASN A 260 -24.23 7.87 12.22
N LEU A 261 -24.10 9.19 12.38
CA LEU A 261 -25.20 10.12 12.63
C LEU A 261 -26.22 10.08 11.50
N LYS A 262 -25.77 10.15 10.23
CA LYS A 262 -26.65 10.06 9.07
C LYS A 262 -27.45 8.76 9.06
N ASN A 263 -26.77 7.63 9.25
CA ASN A 263 -27.41 6.31 9.27
C ASN A 263 -28.40 6.16 10.42
N LEU A 264 -28.08 6.73 11.60
CA LEU A 264 -28.95 6.68 12.76
C LEU A 264 -30.21 7.54 12.57
N LYS A 265 -30.08 8.75 12.00
CA LYS A 265 -31.22 9.61 11.62
C LYS A 265 -32.18 8.87 10.66
N GLU A 266 -31.63 8.20 9.64
CA GLU A 266 -32.44 7.42 8.70
C GLU A 266 -33.10 6.19 9.35
N SER A 267 -32.37 5.49 10.23
CA SER A 267 -32.91 4.35 10.98
C SER A 267 -34.08 4.78 11.87
N ILE A 268 -33.97 5.91 12.58
CA ILE A 268 -35.04 6.43 13.43
C ILE A 268 -36.23 6.86 12.57
N ARG A 269 -35.99 7.51 11.43
CA ARG A 269 -37.05 7.92 10.50
C ARG A 269 -37.85 6.72 9.99
N THR A 270 -37.16 5.68 9.55
CA THR A 270 -37.78 4.44 9.03
C THR A 270 -38.53 3.69 10.12
N GLU A 271 -37.97 3.59 11.34
CA GLU A 271 -38.63 3.01 12.51
C GLU A 271 -39.92 3.77 12.87
N LYS A 272 -39.87 5.12 12.93
CA LYS A 272 -41.06 5.96 13.19
C LYS A 272 -42.14 5.80 12.11
N ALA A 273 -41.76 5.69 10.83
CA ALA A 273 -42.70 5.45 9.74
C ALA A 273 -43.37 4.08 9.83
N ALA A 274 -42.61 3.04 10.21
CA ALA A 274 -43.15 1.70 10.42
C ALA A 274 -44.12 1.67 11.60
N VAL A 275 -43.76 2.26 12.75
CA VAL A 275 -44.64 2.34 13.93
C VAL A 275 -45.96 3.05 13.59
N LYS A 276 -45.91 4.16 12.85
CA LYS A 276 -47.12 4.86 12.42
C LYS A 276 -48.00 3.97 11.52
N SER A 277 -47.40 3.27 10.57
CA SER A 277 -48.14 2.35 9.70
C SER A 277 -48.78 1.22 10.49
N ASP A 278 -48.06 0.64 11.44
CA ASP A 278 -48.55 -0.45 12.30
C ASP A 278 -49.71 0.05 13.19
N GLU A 279 -49.63 1.27 13.71
CA GLU A 279 -50.71 1.91 14.46
C GLU A 279 -51.97 2.11 13.61
N GLU A 280 -51.82 2.58 12.37
CA GLU A 280 -52.93 2.71 11.41
C GLU A 280 -53.59 1.35 11.10
N PHE A 281 -52.78 0.29 10.91
CA PHE A 281 -53.29 -1.07 10.72
C PHE A 281 -54.04 -1.57 11.95
N LEU A 282 -53.49 -1.36 13.15
CA LEU A 282 -54.10 -1.80 14.39
C LEU A 282 -55.45 -1.11 14.64
N LEU A 283 -55.54 0.20 14.36
CA LEU A 283 -56.79 0.94 14.45
C LEU A 283 -57.84 0.41 13.46
N ARG A 284 -57.43 0.10 12.22
CA ARG A 284 -58.32 -0.51 11.22
C ARG A 284 -58.83 -1.89 11.65
N ASP A 285 -57.93 -2.74 12.13
CA ASP A 285 -58.28 -4.08 12.60
C ASP A 285 -59.21 -4.02 13.81
N LYS A 286 -58.99 -3.08 14.73
CA LYS A 286 -59.87 -2.84 15.87
C LYS A 286 -61.29 -2.52 15.41
N VAL A 287 -61.47 -1.64 14.43
CA VAL A 287 -62.79 -1.32 13.87
C VAL A 287 -63.46 -2.55 13.22
N ILE A 288 -62.70 -3.37 12.49
CA ILE A 288 -63.24 -4.60 11.87
C ILE A 288 -63.68 -5.61 12.93
N VAL A 289 -62.92 -5.75 14.02
CA VAL A 289 -63.26 -6.67 15.11
C VAL A 289 -64.47 -6.18 15.90
N GLU A 290 -64.53 -4.89 16.22
CA GLU A 290 -65.63 -4.28 16.99
C GLU A 290 -66.95 -4.25 16.19
N SER A 291 -66.89 -4.02 14.87
CA SER A 291 -68.07 -3.99 14.00
C SER A 291 -68.66 -5.38 13.70
N LYS A 292 -67.91 -6.44 13.97
CA LYS A 292 -68.37 -7.81 13.74
C LYS A 292 -69.14 -8.30 14.97
N GLU A 293 -70.42 -7.96 15.05
CA GLU A 293 -71.36 -8.61 15.97
C GLU A 293 -71.38 -10.11 15.67
N MET A 294 -70.60 -10.89 16.41
CA MET A 294 -70.73 -12.34 16.39
C MET A 294 -71.86 -12.73 17.34
N TYR A 295 -72.93 -13.31 16.78
CA TYR A 295 -74.04 -13.89 17.54
C TYR A 295 -73.65 -15.10 18.43
N TYR A 296 -72.36 -15.41 18.57
CA TYR A 296 -71.86 -16.54 19.34
C TYR A 296 -70.52 -16.19 20.03
N PRO A 297 -70.23 -16.79 21.20
CA PRO A 297 -69.02 -16.50 21.96
C PRO A 297 -67.75 -16.87 21.18
N PRO A 298 -66.60 -16.21 21.42
CA PRO A 298 -65.34 -16.55 20.79
C PRO A 298 -64.98 -18.04 21.01
N TRP A 299 -64.79 -18.79 19.92
CA TRP A 299 -64.47 -20.24 19.96
C TRP A 299 -63.27 -20.57 20.86
N GLU A 300 -62.25 -19.70 20.85
CA GLU A 300 -61.03 -19.89 21.64
C GLU A 300 -61.26 -19.91 23.15
N LYS A 301 -62.31 -19.22 23.63
CA LYS A 301 -62.66 -19.12 25.04
C LYS A 301 -63.89 -19.95 25.42
N SER A 302 -64.48 -20.68 24.47
CA SER A 302 -65.71 -21.43 24.71
C SER A 302 -65.43 -22.83 25.26
N GLU A 303 -66.35 -23.34 26.09
CA GLU A 303 -66.30 -24.73 26.57
C GLU A 303 -66.39 -25.73 25.41
N ALA A 304 -67.07 -25.37 24.32
CA ALA A 304 -67.18 -26.17 23.11
C ALA A 304 -65.80 -26.60 22.56
N LYS A 305 -64.79 -25.74 22.59
CA LYS A 305 -63.44 -26.10 22.15
C LYS A 305 -62.81 -27.20 23.01
N ARG A 306 -62.95 -27.10 24.35
CA ARG A 306 -62.42 -28.08 25.29
C ARG A 306 -63.12 -29.43 25.12
N LEU A 307 -64.43 -29.43 24.94
CA LEU A 307 -65.21 -30.66 24.72
C LEU A 307 -64.88 -31.27 23.36
N LEU A 308 -64.79 -30.46 22.29
CA LEU A 308 -64.48 -30.95 20.94
C LEU A 308 -63.10 -31.62 20.89
N ARG A 309 -62.11 -31.07 21.59
CA ARG A 309 -60.79 -31.71 21.73
C ARG A 309 -60.88 -33.15 22.22
N LYS A 310 -61.72 -33.40 23.23
CA LYS A 310 -61.94 -34.75 23.77
C LYS A 310 -62.66 -35.63 22.76
N ASP A 311 -63.72 -35.12 22.13
CA ASP A 311 -64.48 -35.91 21.15
C ASP A 311 -63.69 -36.22 19.87
N VAL A 312 -62.76 -35.36 19.46
CA VAL A 312 -61.80 -35.63 18.38
C VAL A 312 -60.76 -36.66 18.82
N GLN A 313 -60.24 -36.55 20.04
CA GLN A 313 -59.30 -37.52 20.62
C GLN A 313 -59.92 -38.92 20.77
N ASP A 314 -61.19 -38.98 21.17
CA ASP A 314 -62.00 -40.21 21.27
C ASP A 314 -62.49 -40.71 19.90
N LYS A 315 -62.11 -40.04 18.79
CA LYS A 315 -62.49 -40.36 17.41
C LYS A 315 -64.00 -40.40 17.11
N LYS A 316 -64.83 -39.80 17.97
CA LYS A 316 -66.30 -39.79 17.76
C LYS A 316 -66.70 -39.14 16.45
N HIS A 317 -65.98 -38.09 16.05
CA HIS A 317 -66.16 -37.37 14.79
C HIS A 317 -65.96 -38.24 13.52
N GLU A 318 -65.25 -39.37 13.59
CA GLU A 318 -65.04 -40.27 12.44
C GLU A 318 -66.34 -41.03 12.07
N HIS A 319 -67.24 -41.24 13.04
CA HIS A 319 -68.42 -42.09 12.89
C HIS A 319 -69.74 -41.33 12.75
N ILE A 320 -69.75 -40.01 12.98
CA ILE A 320 -70.96 -39.19 12.92
C ILE A 320 -70.72 -37.91 12.12
N LYS A 321 -71.73 -37.44 11.38
CA LYS A 321 -71.59 -36.22 10.58
C LYS A 321 -71.41 -35.00 11.50
N PRO A 322 -70.66 -33.96 11.08
CA PRO A 322 -70.48 -32.73 11.87
C PRO A 322 -71.78 -32.10 12.39
N LYS A 323 -72.87 -32.15 11.61
CA LYS A 323 -74.19 -31.68 12.03
C LYS A 323 -74.74 -32.48 13.21
N GLN A 324 -74.63 -33.81 13.15
CA GLN A 324 -75.07 -34.71 14.21
C GLN A 324 -74.20 -34.55 15.46
N LEU A 325 -72.86 -34.48 15.29
CA LEU A 325 -71.96 -34.20 16.42
C LEU A 325 -72.31 -32.89 17.12
N ARG A 326 -72.67 -31.84 16.37
CA ARG A 326 -73.10 -30.55 16.94
C ARG A 326 -74.37 -30.67 17.79
N GLU A 327 -75.31 -31.51 17.39
CA GLU A 327 -76.58 -31.73 18.09
C GLU A 327 -76.41 -32.58 19.37
N THR A 328 -75.26 -33.22 19.58
CA THR A 328 -75.01 -34.04 20.78
C THR A 328 -74.83 -33.23 22.07
N ARG A 329 -74.48 -31.94 21.98
CA ARG A 329 -74.19 -31.10 23.15
C ARG A 329 -74.69 -29.66 22.98
N PRO A 330 -75.30 -29.04 24.00
CA PRO A 330 -75.81 -27.67 23.92
C PRO A 330 -74.69 -26.64 23.68
N GLU A 331 -73.47 -26.86 24.19
CA GLU A 331 -72.32 -25.97 23.98
C GLU A 331 -71.92 -25.87 22.50
N TYR A 332 -72.12 -26.94 21.73
CA TYR A 332 -71.82 -26.96 20.30
C TYR A 332 -72.89 -26.24 19.48
N MET A 333 -74.14 -26.31 19.93
CA MET A 333 -75.29 -25.70 19.24
C MET A 333 -75.21 -24.17 19.20
N MET A 334 -74.45 -23.55 20.12
CA MET A 334 -74.17 -22.11 20.12
C MET A 334 -73.43 -21.66 18.86
N PHE A 335 -72.74 -22.57 18.16
CA PHE A 335 -72.00 -22.27 16.94
C PHE A 335 -72.80 -22.68 15.70
N THR A 336 -72.72 -21.87 14.64
CA THR A 336 -73.33 -22.24 13.35
C THR A 336 -72.68 -23.53 12.81
N GLY A 337 -73.44 -24.35 12.09
CA GLY A 337 -72.95 -25.65 11.60
C GLY A 337 -71.68 -25.52 10.73
N LYS A 338 -71.56 -24.43 9.97
CA LYS A 338 -70.38 -24.13 9.14
C LYS A 338 -69.15 -23.81 10.00
N VAL A 339 -69.31 -23.02 11.06
CA VAL A 339 -68.22 -22.66 11.99
C VAL A 339 -67.78 -23.88 12.78
N PHE A 340 -68.73 -24.64 13.33
CA PHE A 340 -68.44 -25.85 14.08
C PHE A 340 -67.74 -26.92 13.23
N GLY A 341 -68.23 -27.17 12.01
CA GLY A 341 -67.60 -28.08 11.05
C GLY A 341 -66.15 -27.73 10.74
N LYS A 342 -65.86 -26.43 10.58
CA LYS A 342 -64.50 -25.95 10.36
C LYS A 342 -63.59 -26.24 11.57
N HIS A 343 -64.11 -26.08 12.79
CA HIS A 343 -63.33 -26.34 14.00
C HIS A 343 -63.06 -27.83 14.25
N ILE A 344 -63.96 -28.74 13.84
CA ILE A 344 -63.69 -30.19 13.83
C ILE A 344 -62.45 -30.48 12.99
N TYR A 345 -62.44 -30.02 11.75
CA TYR A 345 -61.32 -30.23 10.83
C TYR A 345 -60.01 -29.60 11.35
N GLN A 346 -60.08 -28.39 11.91
CA GLN A 346 -58.91 -27.73 12.50
C GLN A 346 -58.34 -28.52 13.69
N GLU A 347 -59.20 -29.07 14.54
CA GLU A 347 -58.76 -29.84 15.71
C GLU A 347 -58.21 -31.21 15.30
N GLU A 348 -58.83 -31.88 14.32
CA GLU A 348 -58.31 -33.11 13.71
C GLU A 348 -56.90 -32.90 13.13
N LEU A 349 -56.71 -31.86 12.30
CA LEU A 349 -55.41 -31.49 11.78
C LEU A 349 -54.42 -31.15 12.89
N SER A 350 -54.85 -30.40 13.91
CA SER A 350 -54.02 -30.05 15.06
C SER A 350 -53.51 -31.30 15.77
N GLN A 351 -54.38 -32.27 16.03
CA GLN A 351 -54.01 -33.52 16.71
C GLN A 351 -53.14 -34.42 15.83
N GLY A 352 -53.50 -34.61 14.56
CA GLY A 352 -52.76 -35.44 13.62
C GLY A 352 -51.36 -34.88 13.31
N GLN A 353 -51.23 -33.56 13.17
CA GLN A 353 -49.94 -32.92 12.90
C GLN A 353 -49.10 -32.71 14.16
N ARG A 354 -49.66 -32.83 15.36
CA ARG A 354 -48.93 -32.57 16.62
C ARG A 354 -47.69 -33.45 16.76
N SER A 355 -47.82 -34.74 16.44
CA SER A 355 -46.71 -35.70 16.46
C SER A 355 -45.60 -35.30 15.47
N TYR A 356 -45.99 -34.95 14.24
CA TYR A 356 -45.09 -34.45 13.20
C TYR A 356 -44.35 -33.18 13.63
N TRP A 357 -45.07 -32.17 14.15
CA TRP A 357 -44.48 -30.91 14.61
C TRP A 357 -43.56 -31.10 15.81
N MET A 358 -43.89 -31.99 16.74
CA MET A 358 -43.04 -32.35 17.88
C MET A 358 -41.75 -33.04 17.42
N HIS A 359 -41.85 -34.01 16.50
CA HIS A 359 -40.69 -34.65 15.89
C HIS A 359 -39.79 -33.63 15.16
N ARG A 360 -40.38 -32.76 14.33
CA ARG A 360 -39.66 -31.70 13.62
C ARG A 360 -38.98 -30.71 14.58
N LYS A 361 -39.64 -30.33 15.68
CA LYS A 361 -39.07 -29.46 16.71
C LYS A 361 -37.88 -30.13 17.41
N LYS A 362 -37.97 -31.42 17.73
CA LYS A 362 -36.87 -32.21 18.32
C LYS A 362 -35.66 -32.26 17.38
N LEU A 363 -35.87 -32.60 16.10
CA LEU A 363 -34.80 -32.58 15.09
C LEU A 363 -34.11 -31.22 14.98
N LYS A 364 -34.88 -30.12 15.02
CA LYS A 364 -34.32 -28.75 14.98
C LYS A 364 -33.50 -28.42 16.23
N GLN A 365 -33.91 -28.88 17.41
CA GLN A 365 -33.14 -28.70 18.65
C GLN A 365 -31.84 -29.50 18.63
N GLU A 366 -31.87 -30.75 18.18
CA GLU A 366 -30.68 -31.59 18.02
C GLU A 366 -29.68 -30.99 17.03
N ALA A 367 -30.16 -30.47 15.89
CA ALA A 367 -29.31 -29.78 14.92
C ALA A 367 -28.64 -28.53 15.51
N LYS A 368 -29.39 -27.71 16.28
CA LYS A 368 -28.83 -26.54 16.98
C LYS A 368 -27.78 -26.94 18.02
N LYS A 369 -28.00 -28.03 18.76
CA LYS A 369 -27.04 -28.56 19.74
C LYS A 369 -25.73 -28.98 19.05
N LYS A 370 -25.83 -29.79 17.99
CA LYS A 370 -24.67 -30.21 17.18
C LYS A 370 -23.91 -29.04 16.56
N ALA A 371 -24.60 -27.99 16.12
CA ALA A 371 -23.95 -26.79 15.57
C ALA A 371 -23.15 -26.02 16.64
N LYS A 372 -23.70 -25.87 17.85
CA LYS A 372 -23.00 -25.25 18.98
C LYS A 372 -21.79 -26.06 19.42
N GLU A 373 -21.91 -27.39 19.49
CA GLU A 373 -20.79 -28.29 19.82
C GLU A 373 -19.64 -28.17 18.79
N LYS A 374 -19.96 -28.16 17.48
CA LYS A 374 -18.95 -27.95 16.42
C LYS A 374 -18.28 -26.59 16.52
N GLN A 375 -19.03 -25.53 16.86
CA GLN A 375 -18.47 -24.19 17.05
C GLN A 375 -17.52 -24.15 18.26
N HIS A 376 -17.88 -24.81 19.36
CA HIS A 376 -17.03 -24.94 20.54
C HIS A 376 -15.76 -25.77 20.27
N GLN A 377 -15.86 -26.87 19.51
CA GLN A 377 -14.70 -27.67 19.09
C GLN A 377 -13.75 -26.87 18.19
N LYS A 378 -14.26 -26.10 17.23
CA LYS A 378 -13.43 -25.21 16.41
C LYS A 378 -12.72 -24.13 17.23
N TYR A 379 -13.43 -23.53 18.19
CA TYR A 379 -12.86 -22.51 19.06
C TYR A 379 -11.76 -23.08 19.97
N SER A 380 -11.97 -24.27 20.55
CA SER A 380 -10.96 -24.95 21.38
C SER A 380 -9.75 -25.44 20.59
N ALA A 381 -9.94 -25.91 19.35
CA ALA A 381 -8.84 -26.31 18.46
C ALA A 381 -8.00 -25.12 17.98
N SER A 382 -8.58 -23.93 17.83
CA SER A 382 -7.86 -22.71 17.43
C SER A 382 -7.04 -22.07 18.56
N LYS A 383 -7.20 -22.54 19.80
CA LYS A 383 -6.58 -21.98 21.01
C LYS A 383 -5.44 -22.85 21.56
N ARG A 384 -5.27 -24.05 21.00
CA ARG A 384 -4.05 -24.87 21.11
C ARG A 384 -3.15 -24.53 19.94
#